data_AF-A0A2N3QF39-F1
#
_entry.id   AF-A0A2N3QF39-F1
#
_cell.length_a   1.000
_cell.length_b   1.000
_cell.length_c   1.000
_cell.angle_alpha   90.00
_cell.angle_beta   90.00
_cell.angle_gamma   90.00
#
_symmetry.space_group_name_H-M   'P 1'
#
loop_
_entity.id
_entity.type
_entity.pdbx_description
1 polymer ?
#
loop_
_entity_poly.entity_id
_entity_poly.type
_entity_poly.pdbx_seq_one_letter_code
_entity_poly.pdbx_strand_id
1 'polypeptide(L)' 'MATDDKEMWRINIENDTDMVCSMYGSKTAESAFRRHGATCFDDLSPACYEEVFGDLELMINDD' A
#
# COMPACT_ATOMS: atom_id res chain seq x y z
N MET A 1 -5.78 -6.50 16.21
CA MET A 1 -5.74 -5.10 15.78
C MET A 1 -7.01 -4.45 16.28
N ALA A 2 -6.90 -3.33 16.98
CA ALA A 2 -8.09 -2.52 17.27
C ALA A 2 -8.65 -2.01 15.93
N THR A 3 -9.94 -1.71 15.89
CA THR A 3 -10.59 -1.13 14.70
C THR A 3 -9.90 0.16 14.25
N ASP A 4 -9.40 0.94 15.21
CA ASP A 4 -8.66 2.18 14.99
C ASP A 4 -7.30 1.94 14.29
N ASP A 5 -6.60 0.85 14.61
CA ASP A 5 -5.33 0.52 13.96
C ASP A 5 -5.53 0.22 12.47
N LYS A 6 -6.61 -0.49 12.13
CA LYS A 6 -6.91 -0.86 10.74
C LYS A 6 -7.21 0.36 9.87
N GLU A 7 -8.00 1.32 10.39
CA GLU A 7 -8.33 2.54 9.66
C GLU A 7 -7.11 3.45 9.47
N MET A 8 -6.21 3.54 10.45
CA MET A 8 -4.93 4.24 10.27
C MET A 8 -4.10 3.62 9.15
N TRP A 9 -3.99 2.28 9.13
CA TRP A 9 -3.29 1.58 8.04
C TRP A 9 -3.94 1.80 6.68
N ARG A 10 -5.27 1.80 6.61
CA ARG A 10 -6.00 2.08 5.38
C ARG A 10 -5.63 3.45 4.83
N ILE A 11 -5.74 4.48 5.66
CA ILE A 11 -5.48 5.87 5.26
C ILE A 11 -4.05 6.02 4.73
N ASN A 12 -3.07 5.48 5.43
CA ASN A 12 -1.66 5.59 5.02
C ASN A 12 -1.42 4.86 3.70
N ILE A 13 -1.83 3.60 3.60
CA ILE A 13 -1.58 2.78 2.41
C ILE A 13 -2.33 3.31 1.19
N GLU A 14 -3.58 3.77 1.34
CA GLU A 14 -4.35 4.35 0.23
C GLU A 14 -3.75 5.68 -0.26
N ASN A 15 -3.26 6.53 0.65
CA ASN A 15 -2.57 7.78 0.27
C ASN A 15 -1.30 7.51 -0.53
N ASP A 16 -0.45 6.60 -0.07
CA ASP A 16 0.82 6.31 -0.76
C ASP A 16 0.57 5.58 -2.08
N THR A 17 -0.46 4.72 -2.13
CA THR A 17 -0.91 4.07 -3.37
C THR A 17 -1.33 5.11 -4.41
N ASP A 18 -2.09 6.14 -4.02
CA ASP A 18 -2.49 7.23 -4.92
C ASP A 18 -1.27 8.03 -5.40
N MET A 19 -0.31 8.30 -4.51
CA MET A 19 0.93 8.99 -4.85
C MET A 19 1.78 8.20 -5.86
N VAL A 20 2.03 6.92 -5.59
CA VAL A 20 2.74 6.01 -6.52
C VAL A 20 1.99 5.88 -7.84
N CYS A 21 0.66 5.82 -7.81
CA CYS A 21 -0.18 5.78 -9.01
C CYS A 21 -0.03 7.06 -9.84
N SER A 22 0.02 8.23 -9.19
CA SER A 22 0.23 9.51 -9.86
C SER A 22 1.64 9.65 -10.46
N MET A 23 2.67 9.10 -9.81
CA MET A 23 4.06 9.19 -10.26
C MET A 23 4.37 8.17 -11.38
N TYR A 24 3.96 6.92 -11.19
CA TYR A 24 4.42 5.78 -12.00
C TYR A 24 3.29 4.98 -12.66
N GLY A 25 2.04 5.36 -12.43
CA GLY A 25 0.85 4.69 -12.95
C GLY A 25 0.32 3.56 -12.08
N SER A 26 -0.96 3.23 -12.28
CA SER A 26 -1.69 2.25 -11.46
C SER A 26 -1.09 0.85 -11.43
N LYS A 27 -0.45 0.42 -12.53
CA LYS A 27 0.17 -0.91 -12.61
C LYS A 27 1.35 -1.05 -11.65
N THR A 28 2.10 0.03 -11.44
CA THR A 28 3.23 0.09 -10.50
C THR A 28 2.72 0.08 -9.07
N ALA A 29 1.71 0.90 -8.75
CA ALA A 29 1.08 0.91 -7.42
C ALA A 29 0.49 -0.47 -7.06
N GLU A 30 -0.22 -1.12 -8.00
CA GLU A 30 -0.76 -2.49 -7.82
C GLU A 30 0.35 -3.54 -7.62
N SER A 31 1.59 -3.29 -8.07
CA SER A 31 2.68 -4.24 -7.92
C SER A 31 3.12 -4.43 -6.46
N ALA A 32 2.97 -3.40 -5.62
CA ALA A 32 3.23 -3.48 -4.18
C ALA A 32 2.30 -4.50 -3.50
N PHE A 33 1.04 -4.59 -3.93
CA PHE A 33 0.06 -5.52 -3.36
C PHE A 33 0.21 -6.95 -3.89
N ARG A 34 0.54 -7.10 -5.18
CA ARG A 34 0.58 -8.41 -5.86
C ARG A 34 1.55 -9.39 -5.25
N ARG A 35 2.65 -8.92 -4.66
CA ARG A 35 3.62 -9.77 -3.95
C ARG A 35 2.99 -10.50 -2.76
N HIS A 36 1.93 -9.94 -2.19
CA HIS A 36 1.19 -10.47 -1.05
C HIS A 36 -0.11 -11.18 -1.44
N GLY A 37 -0.34 -11.39 -2.74
CA GLY A 37 -1.57 -12.01 -3.25
C GLY A 37 -2.80 -11.10 -3.17
N ALA A 38 -2.59 -9.79 -3.04
CA ALA A 38 -3.63 -8.78 -2.99
C ALA A 38 -3.60 -7.87 -4.23
N THR A 39 -4.68 -7.14 -4.45
CA THR A 39 -4.83 -6.15 -5.53
C THR A 39 -5.04 -4.74 -5.00
N CYS A 40 -5.52 -4.59 -3.76
CA CYS A 40 -5.69 -3.33 -3.07
C CYS A 40 -5.64 -3.55 -1.54
N PHE A 41 -6.00 -2.54 -0.75
CA PHE A 41 -6.03 -2.67 0.71
C PHE A 41 -7.14 -3.62 1.20
N ASP A 42 -8.28 -3.69 0.50
CA ASP A 42 -9.45 -4.46 0.95
C ASP A 42 -9.22 -5.98 0.97
N ASP A 43 -8.39 -6.49 0.05
CA ASP A 43 -7.99 -7.90 -0.02
C ASP A 43 -6.59 -8.17 0.59
N LEU A 44 -5.95 -7.14 1.15
CA LEU A 44 -4.65 -7.26 1.81
C LEU A 44 -4.77 -7.85 3.21
N SER A 45 -3.96 -8.89 3.47
CA SER A 45 -3.81 -9.45 4.82
C SER A 45 -3.25 -8.39 5.78
N PRO A 46 -3.82 -8.21 6.98
CA PRO A 46 -3.28 -7.26 7.95
C PRO A 46 -1.84 -7.55 8.38
N ALA A 47 -1.37 -8.79 8.23
CA ALA A 47 0.03 -9.15 8.49
C ALA A 47 1.01 -8.54 7.47
N CYS A 48 0.51 -8.01 6.35
CA CYS A 48 1.31 -7.45 5.26
C CYS A 48 1.24 -5.92 5.20
N TYR A 49 0.52 -5.25 6.10
CA TYR A 49 0.35 -3.78 6.06
C TYR A 49 1.69 -3.04 6.15
N GLU A 50 2.54 -3.42 7.09
CA GLU A 50 3.84 -2.78 7.28
C GLU A 50 4.75 -2.96 6.06
N GLU A 51 4.77 -4.15 5.46
CA GLU A 51 5.59 -4.44 4.28
C GLU A 51 5.10 -3.69 3.04
N VAL A 52 3.78 -3.69 2.77
CA VAL A 52 3.21 -2.93 1.65
C VAL A 52 3.40 -1.44 1.82
N PHE A 53 3.21 -0.91 3.03
CA PHE A 53 3.47 0.50 3.32
C PHE A 53 4.95 0.85 3.06
N GLY A 54 5.88 0.02 3.55
CA GLY A 54 7.30 0.20 3.30
C GLY A 54 7.68 0.15 1.81
N ASP A 55 7.09 -0.78 1.04
CA ASP A 55 7.32 -0.88 -0.41
C ASP A 55 6.82 0.37 -1.15
N LEU A 56 5.65 0.91 -0.78
CA LEU A 56 5.11 2.14 -1.38
C LEU A 56 5.99 3.36 -1.03
N GLU A 57 6.41 3.50 0.23
CA GLU A 57 7.31 4.57 0.66
C GLU A 57 8.66 4.49 -0.05
N LEU A 58 9.21 3.28 -0.26
CA LEU A 58 10.42 3.10 -1.05
C LEU A 58 10.21 3.56 -2.50
N MET A 59 9.10 3.22 -3.14
CA MET A 59 8.79 3.69 -4.50
C MET A 59 8.69 5.22 -4.58
N ILE A 60 8.13 5.86 -3.55
CA ILE A 60 8.00 7.33 -3.49
C ILE A 60 9.36 8.01 -3.32
N ASN A 61 10.25 7.42 -2.52
CA ASN A 61 11.53 8.01 -2.14
C ASN A 61 12.71 7.61 -3.05
N ASP A 62 12.54 6.69 -3.99
CA ASP A 62 13.58 6.23 -4.95
C ASP A 62 13.70 7.14 -6.20
N ASP A 63 13.33 8.43 -6.08
CA ASP A 63 13.39 9.46 -7.14
C ASP A 63 14.76 10.16 -7.25
#